data_AF-A0A5N9AYL7-F1
#
_entry.id   AF-A0A5N9AYL7-F1
#
_cell.length_a   1.000
_cell.length_b   1.000
_cell.length_c   1.000
_cell.angle_alpha   90.00
_cell.angle_beta   90.00
_cell.angle_gamma   90.00
#
_symmetry.space_group_name_H-M   'P 1'
#
loop_
_entity.id
_entity.type
_entity.pdbx_description
1 polymer ?
#
loop_
_entity_poly.entity_id
_entity_poly.type
_entity_poly.pdbx_seq_one_letter_code
_entity_poly.pdbx_strand_id
1 'polypeptide(L)'
;MAGPLGKKVSNLKEFSPDILFPIKREEQRQSLKNINFKGEDIWNIHELLWIDSNDCHHHDEISIIIPCSSTNIVESKSLKLFINSLVHKGFESFLEVKELIKHHIEILVETDIEINNVYEKPDAKVLSVTRGKEINHLPESAFVSELHCFKGFRSLCPVTQQPDIA
;
A
#
# COMPACT_ATOMS: atom_id res chain seq x y z
N MET A 1 8.08 20.14 -4.21
CA MET A 1 9.26 19.52 -4.86
C MET A 1 8.73 18.61 -5.95
N ALA A 2 9.24 18.71 -7.19
CA ALA A 2 8.82 17.80 -8.26
C ALA A 2 9.38 16.40 -7.95
N GLY A 3 8.49 15.48 -7.52
CA GLY A 3 8.86 14.11 -7.22
C GLY A 3 9.42 13.36 -8.43
N PRO A 4 10.09 12.21 -8.25
CA PRO A 4 10.64 11.39 -9.34
C PRO A 4 9.57 10.68 -10.19
N LEU A 5 8.28 11.03 -10.00
CA LEU A 5 7.12 10.44 -10.66
C LEU A 5 7.32 10.44 -12.19
N GLY A 6 7.27 9.25 -12.79
CA GLY A 6 7.41 9.08 -14.24
C GLY A 6 8.85 8.99 -14.76
N LYS A 7 9.88 9.18 -13.92
CA LYS A 7 11.28 9.05 -14.37
C LYS A 7 11.74 7.58 -14.38
N LYS A 8 12.59 7.24 -15.35
CA LYS A 8 13.34 5.97 -15.34
C LYS A 8 14.37 6.05 -14.22
N VAL A 9 14.26 5.14 -13.26
CA VAL A 9 15.29 4.93 -12.24
C VAL A 9 16.17 3.80 -12.75
N SER A 10 17.49 4.01 -12.78
CA SER A 10 18.45 2.96 -13.07
C SER A 10 18.39 1.87 -12.01
N ASN A 11 18.85 0.65 -12.33
CA ASN A 11 19.01 -0.40 -11.33
C ASN A 11 19.83 0.14 -10.16
N LEU A 12 19.28 0.02 -8.95
CA LEU A 12 20.00 0.34 -7.72
C LEU A 12 21.21 -0.59 -7.61
N LYS A 13 22.30 -0.06 -7.04
CA LYS A 13 23.55 -0.80 -6.82
C LYS A 13 23.92 -0.87 -5.33
N GLU A 14 23.18 -0.16 -4.51
CA GLU A 14 23.45 0.10 -3.10
C GLU A 14 22.11 0.20 -2.36
N PHE A 15 22.15 -0.03 -1.05
CA PHE A 15 20.98 0.17 -0.19
C PHE A 15 20.57 1.65 -0.23
N SER A 16 19.30 1.93 -0.55
CA SER A 16 18.85 3.28 -0.95
C SER A 16 17.55 3.68 -0.24
N PRO A 17 17.56 3.97 1.07
CA PRO A 17 16.36 4.37 1.81
C PRO A 17 15.79 5.72 1.35
N ASP A 18 16.65 6.64 0.91
CA ASP A 18 16.26 7.99 0.46
C ASP A 18 15.44 8.01 -0.83
N ILE A 19 15.26 6.86 -1.49
CA ILE A 19 14.39 6.76 -2.66
C ILE A 19 12.91 6.81 -2.31
N LEU A 20 12.55 6.53 -1.05
CA LEU A 20 11.18 6.59 -0.56
C LEU A 20 10.59 7.99 -0.82
N PHE A 21 9.42 8.01 -1.44
CA PHE A 21 8.77 9.25 -1.84
C PHE A 21 7.42 9.41 -1.14
N PRO A 22 7.23 10.49 -0.35
CA PRO A 22 5.98 10.75 0.33
C PRO A 22 4.98 11.43 -0.61
N ILE A 23 3.71 11.02 -0.54
CA ILE A 23 2.58 11.72 -1.16
C ILE A 23 1.71 12.26 -0.03
N LYS A 24 1.58 13.59 0.03
CA LYS A 24 0.74 14.25 1.04
C LYS A 24 -0.71 13.88 0.84
N ARG A 25 -1.35 13.33 1.88
CA ARG A 25 -2.79 13.00 1.83
C ARG A 25 -3.64 14.25 1.70
N GLU A 26 -3.18 15.35 2.30
CA GLU A 26 -3.88 16.63 2.30
C GLU A 26 -4.28 17.05 0.89
N GLU A 27 -3.36 16.96 -0.09
CA GLU A 27 -3.59 17.40 -1.48
C GLU A 27 -4.82 16.74 -2.13
N GLN A 28 -5.04 15.44 -1.87
CA GLN A 28 -6.19 14.71 -2.39
C GLN A 28 -7.45 14.87 -1.52
N ARG A 29 -7.28 15.23 -0.24
CA ARG A 29 -8.37 15.39 0.73
C ARG A 29 -8.93 16.81 0.77
N GLN A 30 -8.28 17.82 0.19
CA GLN A 30 -8.74 19.22 0.26
C GLN A 30 -10.18 19.43 -0.24
N SER A 31 -10.59 18.67 -1.26
CA SER A 31 -11.95 18.73 -1.82
C SER A 31 -13.00 18.01 -0.97
N LEU A 32 -12.57 17.16 -0.04
CA LEU A 32 -13.42 16.31 0.80
C LEU A 32 -13.68 17.00 2.15
N LYS A 33 -14.67 17.89 2.18
CA LYS A 33 -15.04 18.63 3.41
C LYS A 33 -15.84 17.75 4.37
N ASN A 34 -15.59 17.91 5.69
CA ASN A 34 -16.35 17.31 6.80
C ASN A 34 -16.39 15.77 6.86
N ILE A 35 -15.36 15.09 6.32
CA ILE A 35 -15.24 13.64 6.43
C ILE A 35 -14.35 13.28 7.63
N ASN A 36 -14.88 12.47 8.55
CA ASN A 36 -14.08 11.85 9.60
C ASN A 36 -13.48 10.55 9.05
N PHE A 37 -12.27 10.62 8.51
CA PHE A 37 -11.56 9.45 7.97
C PHE A 37 -11.25 8.45 9.07
N LYS A 38 -11.57 7.18 8.82
CA LYS A 38 -11.22 6.03 9.67
C LYS A 38 -10.78 4.89 8.76
N GLY A 39 -9.77 4.16 9.18
CA GLY A 39 -9.22 3.03 8.44
C GLY A 39 -7.71 3.15 8.25
N GLU A 40 -7.21 2.29 7.38
CA GLU A 40 -5.78 2.01 7.19
C GLU A 40 -5.54 1.68 5.72
N ASP A 41 -4.34 1.95 5.24
CA ASP A 41 -3.84 1.42 3.98
C ASP A 41 -3.00 0.18 4.30
N ILE A 42 -3.41 -0.97 3.76
CA ILE A 42 -2.71 -2.24 3.94
C ILE A 42 -1.93 -2.57 2.66
N TRP A 43 -0.62 -2.69 2.77
CA TRP A 43 0.30 -2.97 1.68
C TRP A 43 0.88 -4.37 1.83
N ASN A 44 0.45 -5.31 0.98
CA ASN A 44 1.05 -6.63 0.90
C ASN A 44 2.33 -6.58 0.06
N ILE A 45 3.45 -6.98 0.66
CA ILE A 45 4.75 -7.09 0.01
C ILE A 45 5.00 -8.57 -0.27
N HIS A 46 4.68 -8.98 -1.48
CA HIS A 46 4.83 -10.37 -1.93
C HIS A 46 6.25 -10.70 -2.41
N GLU A 47 7.08 -9.69 -2.67
CA GLU A 47 8.45 -9.84 -3.15
C GLU A 47 9.41 -9.13 -2.18
N LEU A 48 9.65 -9.72 -1.00
CA LEU A 48 10.65 -9.21 -0.05
C LEU A 48 11.90 -10.08 -0.11
N LEU A 49 12.90 -9.61 -0.86
CA LEU A 49 14.21 -10.25 -0.96
C LEU A 49 15.23 -9.53 -0.09
N TRP A 50 15.99 -10.29 0.70
CA TRP A 50 17.06 -9.77 1.56
C TRP A 50 18.22 -10.76 1.63
N ILE A 51 19.37 -10.30 2.13
CA ILE A 51 20.58 -11.11 2.27
C ILE A 51 20.98 -11.15 3.74
N ASP A 52 21.32 -12.34 4.24
CA ASP A 52 21.83 -12.45 5.60
C ASP A 52 23.34 -12.18 5.72
N SER A 53 23.87 -12.12 6.94
CA SER A 53 25.30 -11.91 7.19
C SER A 53 26.23 -13.02 6.65
N ASN A 54 25.69 -14.12 6.11
CA ASN A 54 26.43 -15.20 5.46
C ASN A 54 26.33 -15.15 3.92
N ASP A 55 25.86 -14.05 3.35
CA ASP A 55 25.60 -13.88 1.92
C ASP A 55 24.52 -14.83 1.36
N CYS A 56 23.65 -15.39 2.21
CA CYS A 56 22.52 -16.20 1.77
C CYS A 56 21.31 -15.31 1.44
N HIS A 57 20.66 -15.59 0.31
CA HIS A 57 19.44 -14.91 -0.10
C HIS A 57 18.21 -15.52 0.55
N HIS A 58 17.33 -14.66 1.06
CA HIS A 58 16.06 -15.02 1.67
C HIS A 58 14.89 -14.36 0.94
N HIS A 59 13.73 -15.00 1.02
CA HIS A 59 12.48 -14.51 0.48
C HIS A 59 11.38 -14.64 1.54
N ASP A 60 10.71 -13.53 1.84
CA ASP A 60 9.61 -13.48 2.78
C ASP A 60 8.43 -12.69 2.20
N GLU A 61 7.29 -12.71 2.90
CA GLU A 61 6.13 -11.88 2.59
C GLU A 61 5.59 -11.23 3.86
N ILE A 62 5.20 -9.96 3.77
CA ILE A 62 4.69 -9.17 4.90
C ILE A 62 3.54 -8.26 4.46
N SER A 63 2.80 -7.75 5.43
CA SER A 63 1.91 -6.60 5.25
C SER A 63 2.38 -5.41 6.07
N ILE A 64 2.36 -4.24 5.47
CA ILE A 64 2.60 -2.96 6.13
C ILE A 64 1.26 -2.24 6.27
N ILE A 65 0.90 -1.86 7.50
CA ILE A 65 -0.38 -1.25 7.82
C ILE A 65 -0.13 0.20 8.25
N ILE A 66 -0.64 1.14 7.45
CA ILE A 66 -0.43 2.57 7.65
C ILE A 66 -1.78 3.20 8.02
N PRO A 67 -1.93 3.83 9.19
CA PRO A 67 -3.20 4.42 9.58
C PRO A 67 -3.56 5.59 8.66
N CYS A 68 -4.84 5.75 8.37
CA CYS A 68 -5.33 6.82 7.49
C CYS A 68 -5.10 8.24 8.06
N SER A 69 -4.73 8.35 9.34
CA SER A 69 -4.32 9.56 10.03
C SER A 69 -2.89 10.02 9.72
N SER A 70 -2.06 9.19 9.09
CA SER A 70 -0.72 9.57 8.61
C SER A 70 -0.74 10.84 7.76
N THR A 71 0.30 11.68 7.87
CA THR A 71 0.45 12.89 7.02
C THR A 71 0.60 12.51 5.55
N ASN A 72 1.40 11.45 5.30
CA ASN A 72 1.78 11.01 3.97
C ASN A 72 1.34 9.56 3.73
N ILE A 73 1.08 9.22 2.47
CA ILE A 73 1.10 7.85 1.98
C ILE A 73 2.42 7.63 1.21
N VAL A 74 2.94 6.41 1.22
CA VAL A 74 4.10 6.05 0.41
C VAL A 74 3.73 5.89 -1.06
N GLU A 75 4.57 6.38 -1.96
CA GLU A 75 4.41 6.14 -3.40
C GLU A 75 4.83 4.71 -3.77
N SER A 76 3.99 3.97 -4.49
CA SER A 76 4.14 2.52 -4.70
C SER A 76 5.43 2.11 -5.42
N LYS A 77 5.88 2.89 -6.42
CA LYS A 77 7.15 2.61 -7.11
C LYS A 77 8.35 2.88 -6.22
N SER A 78 8.33 3.96 -5.43
CA SER A 78 9.38 4.27 -4.46
C SER A 78 9.51 3.18 -3.38
N LEU A 79 8.38 2.67 -2.87
CA LEU A 79 8.35 1.55 -1.93
C LEU A 79 8.97 0.30 -2.56
N LYS A 80 8.56 -0.07 -3.77
CA LYS A 80 9.13 -1.21 -4.50
C LYS A 80 10.65 -1.09 -4.63
N LEU A 81 11.15 0.08 -5.02
CA LEU A 81 12.58 0.29 -5.20
C LEU A 81 13.35 0.25 -3.87
N PHE A 82 12.78 0.81 -2.81
CA PHE A 82 13.33 0.71 -1.46
C PHE A 82 13.45 -0.75 -1.00
N ILE A 83 12.37 -1.52 -1.08
CA ILE A 83 12.34 -2.94 -0.72
C ILE A 83 13.36 -3.73 -1.55
N ASN A 84 13.40 -3.50 -2.87
CA ASN A 84 14.38 -4.15 -3.75
C ASN A 84 15.83 -3.78 -3.43
N SER A 85 16.09 -2.65 -2.76
CA SER A 85 17.44 -2.23 -2.38
C SER A 85 17.99 -2.98 -1.16
N LEU A 86 17.14 -3.71 -0.43
CA LEU A 86 17.55 -4.47 0.77
C LEU A 86 18.59 -5.53 0.44
N VAL A 87 18.60 -6.08 -0.78
CA VAL A 87 19.63 -7.05 -1.23
C VAL A 87 21.04 -6.46 -1.31
N HIS A 88 21.22 -5.16 -1.09
CA HIS A 88 22.53 -4.52 -1.04
C HIS A 88 23.02 -4.26 0.40
N LYS A 89 22.34 -4.82 1.40
CA LYS A 89 22.69 -4.75 2.81
C LYS A 89 22.51 -6.14 3.44
N GLY A 90 23.48 -6.57 4.24
CA GLY A 90 23.39 -7.79 5.04
C GLY A 90 22.59 -7.56 6.33
N PHE A 91 21.82 -8.57 6.73
CA PHE A 91 21.02 -8.55 7.95
C PHE A 91 21.28 -9.78 8.82
N GLU A 92 21.24 -9.61 10.14
CA GLU A 92 21.39 -10.70 11.10
C GLU A 92 20.13 -11.56 11.19
N SER A 93 18.96 -10.99 10.91
CA SER A 93 17.69 -11.70 10.99
C SER A 93 16.55 -11.01 10.23
N PHE A 94 15.49 -11.76 9.96
CA PHE A 94 14.25 -11.21 9.41
C PHE A 94 13.60 -10.17 10.33
N LEU A 95 13.82 -10.27 11.65
CA LEU A 95 13.35 -9.24 12.60
C LEU A 95 14.02 -7.90 12.31
N GLU A 96 15.34 -7.88 12.07
CA GLU A 96 16.08 -6.67 11.73
C GLU A 96 15.57 -6.05 10.42
N VAL A 97 15.26 -6.87 9.42
CA VAL A 97 14.67 -6.42 8.15
C VAL A 97 13.34 -5.70 8.40
N LYS A 98 12.44 -6.29 9.21
CA LYS A 98 11.16 -5.66 9.54
C LYS A 98 11.33 -4.35 10.29
N GLU A 99 12.20 -4.30 11.29
CA GLU A 99 12.46 -3.06 12.06
C GLU A 99 13.04 -1.96 11.17
N LEU A 100 13.93 -2.29 10.23
CA LEU A 100 14.47 -1.33 9.26
C LEU A 100 13.38 -0.76 8.35
N ILE A 101 12.53 -1.63 7.80
CA ILE A 101 11.39 -1.22 6.94
C ILE A 101 10.45 -0.32 7.73
N LYS A 102 10.08 -0.73 8.95
CA LYS A 102 9.21 0.02 9.86
C LYS A 102 9.77 1.41 10.11
N HIS A 103 11.03 1.50 10.54
CA HIS A 103 11.70 2.76 10.82
C HIS A 103 11.65 3.77 9.66
N HIS A 104 12.03 3.34 8.45
CA HIS A 104 12.06 4.25 7.30
C HIS A 104 10.67 4.66 6.83
N ILE A 105 9.68 3.76 6.90
CA ILE A 105 8.31 4.09 6.53
C ILE A 105 7.67 5.01 7.57
N GLU A 106 7.87 4.79 8.88
CA GLU A 106 7.35 5.66 9.94
C GLU A 106 7.87 7.10 9.82
N ILE A 107 9.17 7.26 9.51
CA ILE A 107 9.75 8.58 9.19
C ILE A 107 9.03 9.23 8.00
N LEU A 108 8.77 8.45 6.94
CA LEU A 108 8.13 8.95 5.73
C LEU A 108 6.68 9.35 5.95
N VAL A 109 5.92 8.55 6.70
CA VAL A 109 4.46 8.73 6.90
C VAL A 109 4.12 9.59 8.12
N GLU A 110 5.11 9.91 8.95
CA GLU A 110 5.02 10.72 10.17
C GLU A 110 4.06 10.15 11.23
N THR A 111 4.02 8.82 11.35
CA THR A 111 3.21 8.10 12.34
C THR A 111 3.72 6.67 12.50
N ASP A 112 3.37 6.04 13.62
CA ASP A 112 3.62 4.63 13.84
C ASP A 112 2.84 3.76 12.84
N ILE A 113 3.45 2.65 12.44
CA ILE A 113 2.85 1.64 11.53
C ILE A 113 2.93 0.24 12.14
N GLU A 114 2.21 -0.71 11.57
CA GLU A 114 2.37 -2.14 11.91
C GLU A 114 2.97 -2.91 10.75
N ILE A 115 3.76 -3.95 11.06
CA ILE A 115 4.21 -4.96 10.11
C ILE A 115 3.76 -6.33 10.59
N ASN A 116 2.88 -6.94 9.81
CA ASN A 116 2.24 -8.22 10.10
C ASN A 116 2.53 -9.24 8.98
N ASN A 117 2.03 -10.47 9.15
CA ASN A 117 1.94 -11.42 8.05
C ASN A 117 1.01 -10.89 6.95
N VAL A 118 1.08 -11.49 5.76
CA VAL A 118 0.25 -11.13 4.62
C VAL A 118 -1.23 -11.06 5.02
N TYR A 119 -1.85 -9.92 4.72
CA TYR A 119 -3.26 -9.68 4.96
C TYR A 119 -4.10 -10.44 3.94
N GLU A 120 -5.03 -11.22 4.47
CA GLU A 120 -6.02 -11.93 3.68
C GLU A 120 -7.33 -11.16 3.69
N LYS A 121 -7.82 -10.83 2.49
CA LYS A 121 -9.12 -10.16 2.35
C LYS A 121 -10.25 -11.06 2.88
N PRO A 122 -11.23 -10.52 3.61
CA PRO A 122 -12.37 -11.29 4.07
C PRO A 122 -13.22 -11.80 2.90
N ASP A 123 -13.91 -12.91 3.12
CA ASP A 123 -14.89 -13.43 2.17
C ASP A 123 -16.11 -12.50 2.08
N ALA A 124 -16.47 -12.16 0.85
CA ALA A 124 -17.54 -11.22 0.55
C ALA A 124 -18.40 -11.71 -0.61
N LYS A 125 -19.71 -11.45 -0.55
CA LYS A 125 -20.65 -11.80 -1.60
C LYS A 125 -20.44 -10.89 -2.81
N VAL A 126 -20.07 -11.49 -3.94
CA VAL A 126 -19.83 -10.73 -5.18
C VAL A 126 -21.15 -10.18 -5.71
N LEU A 127 -21.19 -8.87 -5.94
CA LEU A 127 -22.31 -8.20 -6.59
C LEU A 127 -22.23 -8.41 -8.10
N SER A 128 -23.31 -8.95 -8.67
CA SER A 128 -23.50 -9.03 -10.11
C SER A 128 -23.81 -7.64 -10.69
N VAL A 129 -23.10 -7.24 -11.74
CA VAL A 129 -23.43 -6.00 -12.46
C VAL A 129 -24.55 -6.28 -13.44
N THR A 130 -25.71 -5.67 -13.21
CA THR A 130 -26.79 -5.63 -14.19
C THR A 130 -26.83 -4.22 -14.78
N ARG A 131 -26.62 -4.09 -16.10
CA ARG A 131 -26.69 -2.79 -16.78
C ARG A 131 -28.14 -2.29 -16.77
N GLY A 132 -28.45 -1.33 -15.89
CA GLY A 132 -29.67 -0.53 -15.88
C GLY A 132 -31.01 -1.27 -15.84
N LYS A 133 -31.57 -1.46 -14.65
CA LYS A 133 -33.01 -1.28 -14.43
C LYS A 133 -33.18 -0.16 -13.42
N GLU A 134 -34.19 0.69 -13.61
CA GLU A 134 -34.64 1.60 -12.56
C GLU A 134 -34.85 0.81 -11.28
N ILE A 135 -34.17 1.22 -10.21
CA ILE A 135 -34.31 0.61 -8.90
C ILE A 135 -35.41 1.40 -8.19
N ASN A 136 -36.60 0.80 -8.05
CA ASN A 136 -37.55 1.28 -7.05
C ASN A 136 -36.90 1.09 -5.69
N HIS A 137 -36.79 2.16 -4.90
CA HIS A 137 -36.21 2.15 -3.56
C HIS A 137 -36.70 0.90 -2.80
N LEU A 138 -35.78 0.07 -2.31
CA LEU A 138 -36.15 -1.09 -1.50
C LEU A 138 -36.93 -0.59 -0.26
N PRO A 139 -38.01 -1.27 0.14
CA PRO A 139 -38.68 -0.97 1.41
C PRO A 139 -37.72 -1.20 2.58
N GLU A 140 -37.98 -0.54 3.71
CA GLU A 140 -37.20 -0.66 4.95
C GLU A 140 -37.04 -2.14 5.34
N SER A 141 -35.84 -2.67 5.10
CA SER A 141 -35.45 -4.00 5.50
C SER A 141 -35.03 -4.00 6.96
N ALA A 142 -35.30 -5.09 7.67
CA ALA A 142 -34.66 -5.40 8.93
C ALA A 142 -33.13 -5.25 8.79
N PHE A 143 -32.46 -4.78 9.85
CA PHE A 143 -31.01 -4.63 9.88
C PHE A 143 -30.32 -5.99 9.70
N VAL A 144 -29.89 -6.28 8.47
CA VAL A 144 -29.03 -7.41 8.14
C VAL A 144 -27.65 -6.85 7.79
N SER A 145 -26.60 -7.36 8.42
CA SER A 145 -25.20 -7.00 8.11
C SER A 145 -24.64 -8.01 7.12
N GLU A 146 -24.71 -7.71 5.81
CA GLU A 146 -24.05 -8.49 4.75
C GLU A 146 -22.80 -7.77 4.24
N LEU A 147 -21.71 -8.52 3.99
CA LEU A 147 -20.52 -7.99 3.32
C LEU A 147 -20.59 -8.26 1.81
N HIS A 148 -20.54 -7.19 1.03
CA HIS A 148 -20.59 -7.23 -0.42
C HIS A 148 -19.28 -6.76 -1.04
N CYS A 149 -18.94 -7.31 -2.21
CA CYS A 149 -17.76 -6.90 -2.98
C CYS A 149 -18.14 -6.66 -4.45
N PHE A 150 -17.61 -5.58 -5.02
CA PHE A 150 -17.73 -5.26 -6.44
C PHE A 150 -16.35 -5.40 -7.12
N LYS A 151 -16.17 -6.43 -7.96
CA LYS A 151 -14.88 -6.74 -8.63
C LYS A 151 -14.61 -5.96 -9.93
N GLY A 152 -15.53 -5.08 -10.31
CA GLY A 152 -15.47 -4.34 -11.58
C GLY A 152 -14.86 -2.94 -11.46
N PHE A 153 -14.35 -2.56 -10.29
CA PHE A 153 -13.74 -1.25 -10.09
C PHE A 153 -12.42 -1.12 -10.87
N ARG A 154 -12.30 -0.11 -11.73
CA ARG A 154 -11.12 0.15 -12.55
C ARG A 154 -10.81 1.65 -12.54
N SER A 155 -9.53 2.00 -12.50
CA SER A 155 -9.04 3.37 -12.69
C SER A 155 -7.76 3.36 -13.54
N LEU A 156 -7.14 4.52 -13.72
CA LEU A 156 -5.83 4.67 -14.35
C LEU A 156 -4.87 5.30 -13.36
N CYS A 157 -3.68 4.72 -13.25
CA CYS A 157 -2.60 5.29 -12.46
C CYS A 157 -2.24 6.67 -13.02
N PRO A 158 -2.30 7.75 -12.22
CA PRO A 158 -2.08 9.12 -12.72
C PRO A 158 -0.65 9.38 -13.22
N VAL A 159 0.31 8.52 -12.84
CA VAL A 159 1.73 8.66 -13.19
C VAL A 159 2.08 7.87 -14.45
N THR A 160 1.56 6.64 -14.58
CA THR A 160 1.96 5.70 -15.65
C THR A 160 0.89 5.50 -16.71
N GLN A 161 -0.35 5.96 -16.45
CA GLN A 161 -1.54 5.70 -17.26
C GLN A 161 -1.84 4.21 -17.46
N GLN A 162 -1.27 3.35 -16.60
CA GLN A 162 -1.58 1.92 -16.60
C GLN A 162 -2.89 1.65 -15.84
N PRO A 163 -3.66 0.61 -16.20
CA PRO A 163 -4.88 0.26 -15.51
C PRO A 163 -4.64 -0.15 -14.05
N ASP A 164 -5.44 0.41 -13.14
CA ASP A 164 -5.56 -0.09 -11.78
C ASP A 164 -6.73 -1.07 -11.70
N ILE A 165 -6.51 -2.20 -11.03
CA ILE A 165 -7.47 -3.28 -10.87
C ILE A 165 -7.63 -3.53 -9.37
N ALA A 166 -8.86 -3.35 -8.86
CA ALA A 166 -9.25 -3.71 -7.50
C ALA A 166 -10.13 -4.96 -7.50
#